data_AF-A0A2U8W277-F1
#
_entry.id   AF-A0A2U8W277-F1
#
_cell.length_a   1.000
_cell.length_b   1.000
_cell.length_c   1.000
_cell.angle_alpha   90.00
_cell.angle_beta   90.00
_cell.angle_gamma   90.00
#
_symmetry.space_group_name_H-M   'P 1'
#
loop_
_entity.id
_entity.type
_entity.pdbx_description
1 polymer ?
#
loop_
_entity_poly.entity_id
_entity_poly.type
_entity_poly.pdbx_seq_one_letter_code
_entity_poly.pdbx_strand_id
1 'polypeptide(L)' 'MAETNPKPPDGQAKPGFQQDSAKPGDKQNPENRQEAMNERLDEALEETFPSSDPVSVKITK' A
#
# COMPACT_ATOMS: atom_id res chain seq x y z
N MET A 1 -4.70 -32.19 6.40
CA MET A 1 -3.70 -31.45 7.19
C MET A 1 -3.27 -30.25 6.36
N ALA A 2 -3.17 -29.08 6.99
CA ALA A 2 -3.21 -27.75 6.36
C ALA A 2 -2.20 -27.52 5.21
N GLU A 3 -2.66 -26.88 4.13
CA GLU A 3 -1.79 -26.26 3.11
C GLU A 3 -1.10 -25.04 3.74
N THR A 4 0.18 -25.19 4.11
CA THR A 4 1.01 -24.05 4.48
C THR A 4 1.63 -23.47 3.22
N ASN A 5 0.95 -22.49 2.64
CA ASN A 5 1.49 -21.72 1.52
C ASN A 5 2.72 -20.93 2.02
N PRO A 6 3.93 -21.11 1.45
CA PRO A 6 5.12 -20.44 1.95
C PRO A 6 5.03 -18.95 1.66
N LYS A 7 5.12 -18.12 2.71
CA LYS A 7 5.33 -16.68 2.58
C LYS A 7 6.59 -16.44 1.71
N PRO A 8 6.50 -15.65 0.62
CA PRO A 8 7.66 -15.38 -0.21
C PRO A 8 8.71 -14.62 0.61
N PRO A 9 10.02 -14.83 0.35
CA PRO A 9 11.08 -14.15 1.08
C PRO A 9 10.97 -12.63 0.85
N ASP A 10 10.85 -11.90 1.95
CA ASP A 10 10.91 -10.44 1.97
C ASP A 10 12.27 -10.01 1.38
N GLY A 11 12.29 -9.37 0.21
CA GLY A 11 13.53 -8.78 -0.34
C GLY A 11 13.84 -9.04 -1.81
N GLN A 12 12.93 -9.58 -2.61
CA GLN A 12 13.15 -9.62 -4.07
C GLN A 12 12.82 -8.25 -4.68
N ALA A 13 13.83 -7.38 -4.74
CA ALA A 13 13.81 -6.14 -5.50
C ALA A 13 13.50 -6.48 -6.97
N LYS A 14 12.29 -6.14 -7.41
CA LYS A 14 11.92 -6.17 -8.82
C LYS A 14 12.85 -5.20 -9.56
N PRO A 15 13.46 -5.56 -10.71
CA PRO A 15 14.23 -4.61 -11.51
C PRO A 15 13.28 -3.49 -11.96
N GLY A 16 13.32 -2.37 -11.24
CA GLY A 16 12.39 -1.25 -11.40
C GLY A 16 11.98 -0.56 -10.09
N PHE A 17 12.11 -1.20 -8.93
CA PHE A 17 11.81 -0.58 -7.63
C PHE A 17 13.01 -0.72 -6.69
N GLN A 18 13.87 0.31 -6.67
CA GLN A 18 14.95 0.43 -5.70
C GLN A 18 14.39 1.03 -4.40
N GLN A 19 14.04 0.16 -3.45
CA GLN A 19 13.69 0.57 -2.07
C GLN A 19 14.88 1.19 -1.31
N ASP A 20 16.08 1.17 -1.91
CA ASP A 20 17.33 1.62 -1.31
C ASP A 20 17.52 3.14 -1.33
N SER A 21 16.53 3.89 -1.82
CA SER A 21 16.59 5.37 -1.89
C SER A 21 16.26 6.07 -0.56
N ALA A 22 15.96 5.32 0.51
CA ALA A 22 15.74 5.90 1.83
C ALA A 22 17.01 6.60 2.32
N LYS A 23 16.90 7.87 2.71
CA LYS A 23 18.05 8.65 3.17
C LYS A 23 18.63 7.98 4.43
N PRO A 24 19.96 7.98 4.60
CA PRO A 24 20.58 7.50 5.84
C PRO A 24 20.10 8.38 7.00
N GLY A 25 19.13 7.88 7.78
CA GLY A 25 18.43 8.63 8.85
C GLY A 25 16.92 8.38 8.88
N ASP A 26 16.33 7.98 7.74
CA ASP A 26 14.88 7.78 7.64
C ASP A 26 14.38 6.61 8.50
N LYS A 27 15.24 5.62 8.77
CA LYS A 27 14.92 4.47 9.64
C LYS A 27 14.78 4.83 11.12
N GLN A 28 15.35 5.96 11.54
CA GLN A 28 15.28 6.45 12.91
C GLN A 28 14.13 7.43 13.12
N ASN A 29 13.44 7.87 12.05
CA ASN A 29 12.31 8.77 12.19
C ASN A 29 11.09 8.00 12.73
N PRO A 30 10.53 8.38 13.90
CA PRO A 30 9.32 7.75 14.42
C PRO A 30 8.10 7.89 13.49
N GLU A 31 8.08 8.89 12.60
CA GLU A 31 7.03 9.06 11.59
C GLU A 31 7.14 8.07 10.42
N ASN A 32 8.34 7.53 10.19
CA ASN A 32 8.56 6.51 9.16
C ASN A 32 8.33 5.09 9.71
N ARG A 33 7.72 4.96 10.90
CA ARG A 33 7.28 3.66 11.37
C ARG A 33 6.19 3.12 10.46
N GLN A 34 6.22 1.81 10.21
CA GLN A 34 5.29 1.14 9.32
C GLN A 34 3.82 1.38 9.69
N GLU A 35 3.51 1.44 10.98
CA GLU A 35 2.17 1.72 11.50
C GLU A 35 1.66 3.09 11.05
N ALA A 36 2.45 4.15 11.29
CA ALA A 36 2.10 5.51 10.89
C ALA A 36 2.00 5.68 9.37
N MET A 37 2.79 4.93 8.60
CA MET A 37 2.68 4.90 7.14
C MET A 37 1.38 4.22 6.69
N ASN A 38 1.00 3.10 7.32
CA ASN A 38 -0.22 2.38 6.98
C ASN A 38 -1.47 3.25 7.24
N GLU A 39 -1.53 3.90 8.40
CA GLU A 39 -2.65 4.80 8.75
C GLU A 39 -2.84 5.92 7.72
N ARG A 40 -1.73 6.57 7.29
CA ARG A 40 -1.77 7.62 6.26
C ARG A 40 -2.21 7.10 4.89
N LEU A 41 -1.86 5.85 4.55
CA LEU A 41 -2.27 5.23 3.29
C LEU A 41 -3.77 4.93 3.30
N ASP A 42 -4.28 4.38 4.40
CA ASP A 42 -5.69 4.07 4.55
C ASP A 42 -6.54 5.36 4.53
N GLU A 43 -6.13 6.40 5.25
CA GLU A 43 -6.78 7.72 5.22
C GLU A 43 -6.83 8.31 3.80
N ALA A 44 -5.70 8.33 3.09
CA ALA A 44 -5.64 8.85 1.73
C ALA A 44 -6.52 8.06 0.74
N LEU A 45 -6.66 6.75 0.95
CA LEU A 45 -7.56 5.91 0.16
C LEU A 45 -9.02 6.24 0.47
N GLU A 46 -9.40 6.36 1.73
CA GLU A 46 -10.76 6.72 2.14
C GLU A 46 -11.18 8.09 1.60
N GLU A 47 -10.27 9.07 1.59
CA GLU A 47 -10.52 10.41 1.03
C GLU A 47 -10.66 10.40 -0.51
N THR A 48 -9.89 9.55 -1.20
CA THR A 48 -9.88 9.48 -2.66
C THR A 48 -11.07 8.69 -3.22
N PHE A 49 -11.75 7.91 -2.38
CA PHE A 49 -12.91 7.10 -2.76
C PHE A 49 -14.16 7.46 -1.96
N PRO A 50 -14.77 8.64 -2.23
CA PRO A 50 -15.98 9.10 -1.55
C PRO A 50 -17.18 8.14 -1.69
N SER A 51 -17.15 7.22 -2.66
CA SER A 51 -18.05 6.06 -2.79
C SER A 51 -17.45 5.09 -3.83
N SER A 52 -17.03 3.91 -3.40
CA SER A 52 -16.27 2.88 -4.17
C SER A 52 -16.99 2.24 -5.38
N ASP A 53 -18.13 2.76 -5.85
CA ASP A 53 -18.80 2.23 -7.03
C ASP A 53 -19.25 3.40 -7.93
N PRO A 54 -18.79 3.50 -9.20
CA PRO A 54 -19.34 4.48 -10.13
C PRO A 54 -20.87 4.33 -10.22
N VAL A 55 -21.59 5.46 -10.20
CA VAL A 55 -23.04 5.44 -10.39
C VAL A 55 -23.40 4.84 -11.75
N SER A 56 -24.12 3.71 -11.74
CA SER A 56 -24.60 3.06 -12.96
C SER A 56 -25.66 3.94 -13.66
N VAL A 57 -25.27 4.59 -14.77
CA VAL A 57 -26.21 5.37 -15.59
C VAL A 57 -26.94 4.45 -16.59
N LYS A 58 -28.27 4.51 -16.59
CA LYS A 58 -29.09 3.84 -17.61
C LYS A 58 -29.15 4.73 -18.85
N ILE A 59 -28.58 4.29 -19.97
CA ILE A 59 -28.69 4.97 -21.26
C ILE A 59 -30.09 4.68 -21.82
N THR A 60 -31.05 5.59 -21.64
CA THR A 60 -32.34 5.54 -22.32
C THR A 60 -32.21 6.12 -23.73
N LYS A 61 -32.68 5.39 -24.74
CA LYS A 61 -32.83 5.85 -26.12
C LYS A 61 -34.29 6.06 -26.44
#